data_AF-A0A7J8G2I0-F1
#
_entry.id   AF-A0A7J8G2I0-F1
#
_cell.length_a   1.000
_cell.length_b   1.000
_cell.length_c   1.000
_cell.angle_alpha   90.00
_cell.angle_beta   90.00
_cell.angle_gamma   90.00
#
_symmetry.space_group_name_H-M   'P 1'
#
loop_
_entity.id
_entity.type
_entity.pdbx_description
1 polymer ?
#
loop_
_entity_poly.entity_id
_entity_poly.type
_entity_poly.pdbx_seq_one_letter_code
_entity_poly.pdbx_strand_id
1 'polypeptide(L)'
;MGRKVHTDQIGLALLKSEMGKAVKLFLTPEDLDDPVNRAKKYFLQTEDAKGTLSLMPEFKVRERALLESLHRFGMTEEGCIQAWFSFPHSMRIFYVHAYSSKVWNEAVSYRLATYGSRVVEGDLVCLDEDGDDEHFPNNKVHLVTEEEESANTYAIHQVVLPVLGYNIQYPKNKAGLWYQEVLSRDGLQTCRFKVPALKLNVPGCYRKILKQPHNLSYQLIEEHDIDGRAEGSHIDEATLSLLISFDLDASCYATVCLREIMKHDF
;
A
#
# COMPACT_ATOMS: atom_id res chain seq x y z
N MET A 1 -7.31 8.85 14.20
CA MET A 1 -7.77 7.44 14.35
C MET A 1 -8.22 6.91 12.98
N GLY A 2 -7.30 6.80 12.01
CA GLY A 2 -7.59 6.61 10.58
C GLY A 2 -7.31 5.19 10.05
N ARG A 3 -7.52 4.15 10.86
CA ARG A 3 -7.32 2.75 10.43
C ARG A 3 -8.66 2.14 10.03
N LYS A 4 -8.93 2.04 8.74
CA LYS A 4 -9.70 0.93 8.13
C LYS A 4 -9.52 0.99 6.61
N VAL A 5 -8.26 0.85 6.19
CA VAL A 5 -7.96 0.57 4.79
C VAL A 5 -8.39 -0.89 4.58
N HIS A 6 -9.56 -1.11 3.97
CA HIS A 6 -10.00 -2.44 3.55
C HIS A 6 -9.38 -2.85 2.20
N THR A 7 -8.60 -1.97 1.56
CA THR A 7 -8.11 -2.21 0.20
C THR A 7 -7.15 -3.39 0.13
N ASP A 8 -6.26 -3.56 1.12
CA ASP A 8 -5.40 -4.74 1.25
C ASP A 8 -6.21 -6.00 1.53
N GLN A 9 -7.25 -5.92 2.37
CA GLN A 9 -8.11 -7.06 2.67
C GLN A 9 -8.92 -7.51 1.45
N ILE A 10 -9.40 -6.57 0.64
CA ILE A 10 -10.03 -6.84 -0.65
C ILE A 10 -9.01 -7.55 -1.56
N GLY A 11 -7.79 -7.01 -1.66
CA GLY A 11 -6.70 -7.63 -2.43
C GLY A 11 -6.40 -9.06 -2.01
N LEU A 12 -6.33 -9.32 -0.70
CA LEU A 12 -6.15 -10.65 -0.15
C LEU A 12 -7.31 -11.58 -0.53
N ALA A 13 -8.56 -11.15 -0.35
CA ALA A 13 -9.73 -11.93 -0.74
C ALA A 13 -9.72 -12.26 -2.24
N LEU A 14 -9.33 -11.31 -3.10
CA LEU A 14 -9.19 -11.54 -4.54
C LEU A 14 -8.08 -12.56 -4.88
N LEU A 15 -6.93 -12.49 -4.21
CA LEU A 15 -5.83 -13.46 -4.40
C LEU A 15 -6.20 -14.87 -3.94
N LYS A 16 -7.11 -14.99 -2.97
CA LYS A 16 -7.68 -16.26 -2.49
C LYS A 16 -8.89 -16.75 -3.30
N SER A 17 -9.28 -16.02 -4.36
CA SER A 17 -10.50 -16.26 -5.14
C SER A 17 -11.80 -16.18 -4.34
N GLU A 18 -11.81 -15.51 -3.19
CA GLU A 18 -12.98 -15.32 -2.32
C GLU A 18 -13.83 -14.14 -2.82
N MET A 19 -14.42 -14.26 -4.03
CA MET A 19 -15.05 -13.13 -4.75
C MET A 19 -16.19 -12.45 -3.96
N GLY A 20 -17.08 -13.25 -3.35
CA GLY A 20 -18.18 -12.71 -2.54
C GLY A 20 -17.70 -12.00 -1.28
N LYS A 21 -16.61 -12.50 -0.66
CA LYS A 21 -15.98 -11.81 0.47
C LYS A 21 -15.36 -10.49 0.03
N ALA A 22 -14.70 -10.46 -1.12
CA ALA A 22 -14.14 -9.23 -1.68
C ALA A 22 -15.24 -8.17 -1.94
N VAL A 23 -16.41 -8.58 -2.47
CA VAL A 23 -17.59 -7.72 -2.63
C VAL A 23 -18.07 -7.16 -1.28
N LYS A 24 -18.23 -8.03 -0.28
CA LYS A 24 -18.65 -7.61 1.07
C LYS A 24 -17.65 -6.64 1.71
N LEU A 25 -16.35 -6.91 1.55
CA LEU A 25 -15.28 -6.03 2.03
C LEU A 25 -15.35 -4.65 1.37
N PHE A 26 -15.58 -4.59 0.05
CA PHE A 26 -15.75 -3.32 -0.68
C PHE A 26 -16.97 -2.52 -0.20
N LEU A 27 -18.04 -3.21 0.21
CA LEU A 27 -19.24 -2.61 0.78
C LEU A 27 -19.21 -2.52 2.32
N THR A 28 -18.03 -2.60 2.95
CA THR A 28 -17.93 -2.40 4.40
C THR A 28 -18.21 -0.93 4.75
N PRO A 29 -19.14 -0.66 5.69
CA PRO A 29 -19.42 0.69 6.15
C PRO A 29 -18.32 1.21 7.07
N GLU A 30 -18.10 2.51 7.02
CA GLU A 30 -17.31 3.27 7.99
C GLU A 30 -18.14 3.64 9.22
N ASP A 31 -17.46 4.08 10.28
CA ASP A 31 -18.06 4.48 11.55
C ASP A 31 -18.65 5.91 11.48
N LEU A 32 -19.36 6.21 10.39
CA LEU A 32 -20.07 7.46 10.12
C LEU A 32 -21.54 7.17 9.83
N ASP A 33 -22.45 8.01 10.33
CA ASP A 33 -23.88 7.90 10.05
C ASP A 33 -24.31 8.80 8.89
N ASP A 34 -23.96 8.38 7.68
CA ASP A 34 -24.32 9.05 6.43
C ASP A 34 -25.09 8.10 5.48
N PRO A 35 -25.70 8.63 4.40
CA PRO A 35 -26.48 7.81 3.46
C PRO A 35 -25.70 6.64 2.84
N VAL A 36 -24.40 6.80 2.58
CA VAL A 36 -23.55 5.76 1.98
C VAL A 36 -23.39 4.61 2.96
N ASN A 37 -23.06 4.94 4.22
CA ASN A 37 -22.83 3.95 5.26
C ASN A 37 -24.12 3.23 5.69
N ARG A 38 -25.27 3.92 5.66
CA ARG A 38 -26.58 3.26 5.83
C ARG A 38 -26.89 2.27 4.71
N ALA A 39 -26.66 2.64 3.44
CA ALA A 39 -26.85 1.73 2.31
C ALA A 39 -25.93 0.50 2.41
N LYS A 40 -24.64 0.70 2.71
CA LYS A 40 -23.68 -0.38 2.94
C LYS A 40 -24.10 -1.33 4.07
N LYS A 41 -24.56 -0.80 5.21
CA LYS A 41 -25.09 -1.60 6.33
C LYS A 41 -26.30 -2.43 5.90
N TYR A 42 -27.25 -1.82 5.19
CA TYR A 42 -28.44 -2.51 4.66
C TYR A 42 -28.04 -3.69 3.75
N PHE A 43 -27.07 -3.49 2.86
CA PHE A 43 -26.58 -4.56 1.99
C PHE A 43 -25.99 -5.73 2.77
N LEU A 44 -25.13 -5.47 3.76
CA LEU A 44 -24.49 -6.53 4.53
C LEU A 44 -25.48 -7.35 5.38
N GLN A 45 -26.65 -6.78 5.70
CA GLN A 45 -27.70 -7.44 6.46
C GLN A 45 -28.67 -8.24 5.57
N THR A 46 -28.90 -7.78 4.34
CA THR A 46 -30.00 -8.28 3.50
C THR A 46 -29.55 -8.95 2.20
N GLU A 47 -28.34 -8.62 1.73
CA GLU A 47 -27.83 -8.91 0.39
C GLU A 47 -28.76 -8.44 -0.76
N ASP A 48 -29.70 -7.53 -0.46
CA ASP A 48 -30.62 -6.96 -1.43
C ASP A 48 -29.93 -5.85 -2.24
N ALA A 49 -29.36 -6.23 -3.38
CA ALA A 49 -28.66 -5.30 -4.27
C ALA A 49 -29.57 -4.19 -4.81
N LYS A 50 -30.86 -4.47 -5.07
CA LYS A 50 -31.81 -3.50 -5.65
C LYS A 50 -32.23 -2.46 -4.62
N GLY A 51 -32.59 -2.90 -3.42
CA GLY A 51 -32.88 -1.99 -2.31
C GLY A 51 -31.66 -1.15 -1.95
N THR A 52 -30.48 -1.76 -1.91
CA THR A 52 -29.22 -1.04 -1.64
C THR A 52 -28.93 0.02 -2.71
N LEU A 53 -29.09 -0.30 -3.99
CA LEU A 53 -28.88 0.64 -5.09
C LEU A 53 -29.81 1.86 -5.00
N SER A 54 -31.03 1.67 -4.48
CA SER A 54 -32.00 2.74 -4.27
C SER A 54 -31.61 3.66 -3.10
N LEU A 55 -30.89 3.14 -2.11
CA LEU A 55 -30.36 3.91 -0.97
C LEU A 55 -29.01 4.55 -1.26
N MET A 56 -28.24 4.03 -2.22
CA MET A 56 -26.87 4.46 -2.52
C MET A 56 -26.86 5.81 -3.27
N PRO A 57 -26.18 6.85 -2.75
CA PRO A 57 -26.10 8.15 -3.42
C PRO A 57 -25.47 8.09 -4.82
N GLU A 58 -25.97 8.92 -5.75
CA GLU A 58 -25.57 8.92 -7.17
C GLU A 58 -24.07 9.18 -7.40
N PHE A 59 -23.45 10.01 -6.55
CA PHE A 59 -22.02 10.33 -6.65
C PHE A 59 -21.10 9.14 -6.29
N LYS A 60 -21.63 8.05 -5.71
CA LYS A 60 -20.89 6.81 -5.44
C LYS A 60 -20.94 5.87 -6.64
N VAL A 61 -20.36 6.33 -7.76
CA VAL A 61 -20.43 5.68 -9.08
C VAL A 61 -19.98 4.21 -9.03
N ARG A 62 -18.93 3.91 -8.26
CA ARG A 62 -18.34 2.56 -8.21
C ARG A 62 -19.22 1.60 -7.43
N GLU A 63 -19.68 2.01 -6.26
CA GLU A 63 -20.62 1.26 -5.44
C GLU A 63 -21.91 0.97 -6.21
N ARG A 64 -22.43 1.96 -6.94
CA ARG A 64 -23.63 1.78 -7.77
C ARG A 64 -23.40 0.80 -8.92
N ALA A 65 -22.32 0.93 -9.68
CA ALA A 65 -21.99 0.02 -10.78
C ALA A 65 -21.87 -1.45 -10.31
N LEU A 66 -21.25 -1.65 -9.14
CA LEU A 66 -21.15 -2.97 -8.52
C LEU A 66 -22.52 -3.52 -8.11
N LEU A 67 -23.37 -2.70 -7.47
CA LEU A 67 -24.72 -3.09 -7.06
C LEU A 67 -25.65 -3.36 -8.26
N GLU A 68 -25.55 -2.60 -9.35
CA GLU A 68 -26.28 -2.84 -10.59
C GLU A 68 -25.93 -4.20 -11.19
N SER A 69 -24.64 -4.56 -11.19
CA SER A 69 -24.18 -5.88 -11.64
C SER A 69 -24.70 -7.00 -10.74
N LEU A 70 -24.61 -6.83 -9.41
CA LEU A 70 -25.12 -7.79 -8.44
C LEU A 70 -26.65 -7.94 -8.50
N HIS A 71 -27.40 -6.88 -8.81
CA HIS A 71 -28.84 -6.99 -9.03
C HIS A 71 -29.17 -7.88 -10.22
N ARG A 72 -28.34 -7.82 -11.28
CA ARG A 72 -28.53 -8.61 -12.50
C ARG A 72 -28.11 -10.06 -12.35
N PHE A 73 -27.01 -10.32 -11.65
CA PHE A 73 -26.36 -11.64 -11.62
C PHE A 73 -26.40 -12.34 -10.25
N GLY A 74 -26.82 -11.66 -9.19
CA GLY A 74 -26.91 -12.18 -7.83
C GLY A 74 -25.56 -12.24 -7.09
N MET A 75 -25.62 -12.65 -5.82
CA MET A 75 -24.46 -12.89 -4.94
C MET A 75 -23.91 -14.32 -5.10
N THR A 76 -23.88 -14.84 -6.32
CA THR A 76 -23.20 -16.11 -6.63
C THR A 76 -21.72 -15.85 -6.94
N GLU A 77 -20.91 -16.90 -7.07
CA GLU A 77 -19.50 -16.75 -7.46
C GLU A 77 -19.37 -16.04 -8.82
N GLU A 78 -20.11 -16.50 -9.83
CA GLU A 78 -20.15 -15.87 -11.16
C GLU A 78 -20.70 -14.45 -11.10
N GLY A 79 -21.74 -14.21 -10.28
CA GLY A 79 -22.32 -12.88 -10.11
C GLY A 79 -21.33 -11.89 -9.49
N CYS A 80 -20.55 -12.32 -8.50
CA CYS A 80 -19.47 -11.52 -7.92
C CYS A 80 -18.35 -11.23 -8.93
N ILE A 81 -17.99 -12.21 -9.77
CA ILE A 81 -17.02 -12.01 -10.86
C ILE A 81 -17.53 -10.93 -11.84
N GLN A 82 -18.81 -10.99 -12.23
CA GLN A 82 -19.43 -9.96 -13.06
C GLN A 82 -19.46 -8.60 -12.36
N ALA A 83 -19.67 -8.57 -11.05
CA ALA A 83 -19.63 -7.34 -10.27
C ALA A 83 -18.24 -6.69 -10.32
N TRP A 84 -17.17 -7.49 -10.15
CA TRP A 84 -15.80 -6.99 -10.30
C TRP A 84 -15.51 -6.49 -11.71
N PHE A 85 -16.01 -7.14 -12.76
CA PHE A 85 -15.84 -6.68 -14.14
C PHE A 85 -16.52 -5.34 -14.45
N SER A 86 -17.43 -4.85 -13.59
CA SER A 86 -17.93 -3.47 -13.68
C SER A 86 -16.82 -2.42 -13.47
N PHE A 87 -15.70 -2.82 -12.86
CA PHE A 87 -14.54 -1.95 -12.65
C PHE A 87 -13.49 -2.09 -13.77
N PRO A 88 -12.83 -0.98 -14.14
CA PRO A 88 -11.71 -1.02 -15.06
C PRO A 88 -10.57 -1.90 -14.51
N HIS A 89 -9.72 -2.41 -15.40
CA HIS A 89 -8.60 -3.29 -15.02
C HIS A 89 -7.69 -2.66 -13.94
N SER A 90 -7.36 -1.38 -14.11
CA SER A 90 -6.50 -0.62 -13.18
C SER A 90 -7.04 -0.61 -11.74
N MET A 91 -8.36 -0.49 -11.57
CA MET A 91 -8.98 -0.50 -10.25
C MET A 91 -9.01 -1.89 -9.64
N ARG A 92 -9.23 -2.94 -10.44
CA ARG A 92 -9.23 -4.32 -9.95
C ARG A 92 -7.84 -4.74 -9.48
N ILE A 93 -6.81 -4.44 -10.27
CA ILE A 93 -5.43 -4.77 -9.92
C ILE A 93 -4.91 -3.92 -8.75
N PHE A 94 -5.41 -2.68 -8.60
CA PHE A 94 -5.07 -1.80 -7.47
C PHE A 94 -5.28 -2.47 -6.11
N TYR A 95 -6.38 -3.20 -5.90
CA TYR A 95 -6.61 -3.88 -4.61
C TYR A 95 -5.56 -4.95 -4.33
N VAL A 96 -5.18 -5.72 -5.36
CA VAL A 96 -4.10 -6.71 -5.23
C VAL A 96 -2.77 -6.03 -4.91
N HIS A 97 -2.46 -4.92 -5.58
CA HIS A 97 -1.27 -4.12 -5.27
C HIS A 97 -1.30 -3.50 -3.87
N ALA A 98 -2.47 -3.12 -3.35
CA ALA A 98 -2.61 -2.63 -1.98
C ALA A 98 -2.20 -3.69 -0.96
N TYR A 99 -2.60 -4.95 -1.17
CA TYR A 99 -2.14 -6.08 -0.35
C TYR A 99 -0.63 -6.28 -0.46
N SER A 100 -0.09 -6.34 -1.68
CA SER A 100 1.36 -6.50 -1.90
C SER A 100 2.17 -5.37 -1.25
N SER A 101 1.68 -4.12 -1.31
CA SER A 101 2.31 -2.95 -0.71
C SER A 101 2.30 -3.01 0.82
N LYS A 102 1.19 -3.45 1.44
CA LYS A 102 1.14 -3.69 2.89
C LYS A 102 2.19 -4.70 3.33
N VAL A 103 2.25 -5.87 2.67
CA VAL A 103 3.22 -6.91 3.01
C VAL A 103 4.64 -6.39 2.83
N TRP A 104 4.91 -5.62 1.78
CA TRP A 104 6.22 -5.00 1.58
C TRP A 104 6.59 -4.02 2.72
N ASN A 105 5.67 -3.15 3.15
CA ASN A 105 5.92 -2.22 4.26
C ASN A 105 6.23 -2.96 5.58
N GLU A 106 5.49 -4.03 5.86
CA GLU A 106 5.72 -4.88 7.02
C GLU A 106 7.09 -5.60 6.91
N ALA A 107 7.47 -6.09 5.72
CA ALA A 107 8.76 -6.72 5.46
C ALA A 107 9.94 -5.77 5.66
N VAL A 108 9.83 -4.54 5.16
CA VAL A 108 10.84 -3.48 5.36
C VAL A 108 11.02 -3.21 6.85
N SER A 109 9.91 -3.05 7.58
CA SER A 109 9.94 -2.80 9.03
C SER A 109 10.63 -3.95 9.77
N TYR A 110 10.27 -5.19 9.44
CA TYR A 110 10.90 -6.39 10.01
C TYR A 110 12.40 -6.46 9.68
N ARG A 111 12.79 -6.20 8.43
CA ARG A 111 14.18 -6.24 7.96
C ARG A 111 15.04 -5.19 8.66
N LEU A 112 14.55 -3.97 8.80
CA LEU A 112 15.25 -2.88 9.50
C LEU A 112 15.35 -3.16 11.00
N ALA A 113 14.31 -3.70 11.63
CA ALA A 113 14.36 -4.11 13.04
C ALA A 113 15.36 -5.26 13.29
N THR A 114 15.51 -6.17 12.31
CA THR A 114 16.34 -7.37 12.46
C THR A 114 17.84 -7.11 12.24
N TYR A 115 18.21 -6.30 11.25
CA TYR A 115 19.62 -6.08 10.88
C TYR A 115 20.05 -4.61 10.85
N GLY A 116 19.15 -3.68 11.14
CA GLY A 116 19.44 -2.25 11.05
C GLY A 116 19.84 -1.82 9.64
N SER A 117 20.78 -0.89 9.56
CA SER A 117 21.31 -0.31 8.32
C SER A 117 22.45 -1.12 7.68
N ARG A 118 22.83 -2.26 8.25
CA ARG A 118 23.84 -3.13 7.65
C ARG A 118 23.25 -3.85 6.45
N VAL A 119 24.05 -4.06 5.40
CA VAL A 119 23.76 -5.05 4.35
C VAL A 119 24.30 -6.40 4.83
N VAL A 120 23.53 -7.47 4.67
CA VAL A 120 23.90 -8.80 5.17
C VAL A 120 23.74 -9.86 4.08
N GLU A 121 24.40 -11.01 4.24
CA GLU A 121 24.25 -12.17 3.37
C GLU A 121 22.77 -12.49 3.14
N GLY A 122 22.44 -12.78 1.89
CA GLY A 122 21.09 -13.11 1.47
C GLY A 122 20.16 -11.92 1.29
N ASP A 123 20.59 -10.68 1.54
CA ASP A 123 19.85 -9.50 1.08
C ASP A 123 19.81 -9.46 -0.45
N LEU A 124 18.81 -8.74 -0.97
CA LEU A 124 18.72 -8.42 -2.39
C LEU A 124 19.18 -6.98 -2.59
N VAL A 125 20.11 -6.77 -3.52
CA VAL A 125 20.60 -5.43 -3.89
C VAL A 125 20.32 -5.16 -5.37
N CYS A 126 20.00 -3.92 -5.69
CA CYS A 126 19.92 -3.47 -7.08
C CYS A 126 21.28 -2.92 -7.53
N LEU A 127 21.81 -3.47 -8.63
CA LEU A 127 23.12 -3.09 -9.17
C LEU A 127 23.08 -1.85 -10.06
N ASP A 128 21.89 -1.41 -10.48
CA ASP A 128 21.75 -0.20 -11.28
C ASP A 128 21.67 1.03 -10.35
N GLU A 129 22.72 1.84 -10.37
CA GLU A 129 22.76 3.13 -9.67
C GLU A 129 22.03 4.23 -10.46
N ASP A 130 21.99 4.13 -11.80
CA ASP A 130 21.52 5.19 -12.72
C ASP A 130 20.06 5.06 -13.18
N GLY A 131 19.34 4.07 -12.67
CA GLY A 131 17.94 3.84 -13.01
C GLY A 131 16.99 4.52 -12.04
N ASP A 132 16.37 5.63 -12.47
CA ASP A 132 15.20 6.23 -11.83
C ASP A 132 13.93 5.34 -11.93
N ASP A 133 14.11 4.12 -12.44
CA ASP A 133 13.07 3.15 -12.69
C ASP A 133 12.65 2.50 -11.37
N GLU A 134 11.42 2.77 -10.97
CA GLU A 134 10.91 2.45 -9.64
C GLU A 134 10.69 0.95 -9.39
N HIS A 135 10.62 0.16 -10.46
CA HIS A 135 10.27 -1.26 -10.46
C HIS A 135 11.31 -2.02 -11.26
N PHE A 136 12.33 -2.53 -10.57
CA PHE A 136 13.42 -3.22 -11.25
C PHE A 136 12.94 -4.57 -11.81
N PRO A 137 13.26 -4.90 -13.07
CA PRO A 137 13.11 -6.25 -13.57
C PRO A 137 14.05 -7.21 -12.82
N ASN A 138 13.66 -8.48 -12.75
CA ASN A 138 14.37 -9.51 -11.98
C ASN A 138 15.85 -9.70 -12.36
N ASN A 139 16.25 -9.29 -13.56
CA ASN A 139 17.63 -9.42 -14.05
C ASN A 139 18.62 -8.38 -13.47
N LYS A 140 18.14 -7.37 -12.74
CA LYS A 140 18.97 -6.30 -12.14
C LYS A 140 19.19 -6.47 -10.63
N VAL A 141 18.74 -7.60 -10.07
CA VAL A 141 18.80 -7.87 -8.63
C VAL A 141 19.82 -8.95 -8.35
N HIS A 142 20.73 -8.63 -7.46
CA HIS A 142 21.78 -9.52 -6.99
C HIS A 142 21.53 -9.97 -5.56
N LEU A 143 21.92 -11.20 -5.24
CA LEU A 143 21.82 -11.76 -3.90
C LEU A 143 23.19 -11.62 -3.23
N VAL A 144 23.25 -10.89 -2.12
CA VAL A 144 24.49 -10.62 -1.39
C VAL A 144 25.10 -11.92 -0.85
N THR A 145 26.39 -12.14 -1.10
CA THR A 145 27.15 -13.29 -0.57
C THR A 145 27.82 -12.98 0.76
N GLU A 146 28.32 -14.00 1.46
CA GLU A 146 29.06 -13.85 2.73
C GLU A 146 30.35 -13.05 2.54
N GLU A 147 31.04 -13.23 1.41
CA GLU A 147 32.25 -12.49 1.07
C GLU A 147 31.95 -11.00 0.85
N GLU A 148 30.83 -10.69 0.20
CA GLU A 148 30.40 -9.31 -0.08
C GLU A 148 29.92 -8.59 1.19
N GLU A 149 29.26 -9.30 2.12
CA GLU A 149 28.98 -8.76 3.46
C GLU A 149 30.30 -8.45 4.18
N SER A 150 31.23 -9.41 4.22
CA SER A 150 32.52 -9.26 4.92
C SER A 150 33.37 -8.12 4.34
N ALA A 151 33.28 -7.91 3.03
CA ALA A 151 33.96 -6.82 2.33
C ALA A 151 33.23 -5.46 2.42
N ASN A 152 32.00 -5.42 2.94
CA ASN A 152 31.12 -4.25 2.92
C ASN A 152 30.94 -3.67 1.51
N THR A 153 30.75 -4.55 0.51
CA THR A 153 30.69 -4.18 -0.91
C THR A 153 29.53 -3.24 -1.24
N TYR A 154 28.40 -3.40 -0.54
CA TYR A 154 27.16 -2.69 -0.84
C TYR A 154 26.69 -1.82 0.32
N ALA A 155 25.92 -0.78 -0.02
CA ALA A 155 25.31 0.14 0.93
C ALA A 155 23.80 -0.08 1.07
N ILE A 156 23.23 0.39 2.19
CA ILE A 156 21.82 0.18 2.53
C ILE A 156 20.83 0.74 1.48
N HIS A 157 21.20 1.80 0.77
CA HIS A 157 20.36 2.40 -0.27
C HIS A 157 20.25 1.54 -1.54
N GLN A 158 21.12 0.53 -1.69
CA GLN A 158 21.04 -0.46 -2.77
C GLN A 158 20.13 -1.63 -2.40
N VAL A 159 19.82 -1.83 -1.11
CA VAL A 159 18.97 -2.92 -0.65
C VAL A 159 17.54 -2.72 -1.13
N VAL A 160 17.01 -3.77 -1.76
CA VAL A 160 15.64 -3.85 -2.24
C VAL A 160 14.91 -5.00 -1.56
N LEU A 161 13.60 -4.87 -1.43
CA LEU A 161 12.73 -5.98 -1.06
C LEU A 161 11.67 -6.22 -2.13
N PRO A 162 11.24 -7.49 -2.32
CA PRO A 162 10.28 -7.84 -3.35
C PRO A 162 8.87 -7.36 -2.96
N VAL A 163 8.20 -6.70 -3.91
CA VAL A 163 6.75 -6.54 -3.88
C VAL A 163 6.15 -7.81 -4.48
N LEU A 164 5.23 -8.44 -3.74
CA LEU A 164 4.71 -9.76 -4.07
C LEU A 164 4.19 -9.88 -5.51
N GLY A 165 4.55 -10.99 -6.17
CA GLY A 165 4.15 -11.34 -7.53
C GLY A 165 4.71 -12.68 -7.98
N TYR A 166 4.47 -13.05 -9.25
CA TYR A 166 4.89 -14.34 -9.79
C TYR A 166 6.31 -14.36 -10.40
N ASN A 167 6.95 -13.21 -10.55
CA ASN A 167 8.25 -13.04 -11.21
C ASN A 167 9.24 -12.29 -10.31
N ILE A 168 9.41 -12.81 -9.09
CA ILE A 168 10.31 -12.27 -8.06
C ILE A 168 11.09 -13.41 -7.39
N GLN A 169 12.23 -13.07 -6.79
CA GLN A 169 12.96 -13.87 -5.82
C GLN A 169 12.84 -13.23 -4.43
N TYR A 170 12.88 -14.06 -3.40
CA TYR A 170 12.90 -13.61 -2.01
C TYR A 170 14.34 -13.56 -1.48
N PRO A 171 14.63 -12.67 -0.51
CA PRO A 171 15.90 -12.70 0.21
C PRO A 171 16.18 -14.09 0.78
N LYS A 172 17.45 -14.51 0.85
CA LYS A 172 17.86 -15.80 1.45
C LYS A 172 18.32 -15.64 2.89
N ASN A 173 17.58 -14.85 3.67
CA ASN A 173 17.86 -14.57 5.07
C ASN A 173 16.56 -14.53 5.89
N LYS A 174 16.58 -14.01 7.12
CA LYS A 174 15.39 -13.96 7.99
C LYS A 174 14.22 -13.19 7.37
N ALA A 175 14.47 -12.20 6.51
CA ALA A 175 13.41 -11.48 5.83
C ALA A 175 12.68 -12.38 4.82
N GLY A 176 13.40 -13.27 4.13
CA GLY A 176 12.79 -14.28 3.24
C GLY A 176 11.90 -15.27 3.98
N LEU A 177 12.37 -15.76 5.14
CA LEU A 177 11.57 -16.63 6.02
C LEU A 177 10.29 -15.91 6.49
N TRP A 178 10.42 -14.64 6.88
CA TRP A 178 9.28 -13.81 7.26
C TRP A 178 8.22 -13.69 6.15
N TYR A 179 8.63 -13.52 4.88
CA TYR A 179 7.69 -13.53 3.75
C TYR A 179 6.93 -14.86 3.66
N GLN A 180 7.62 -15.99 3.82
CA GLN A 180 7.00 -17.32 3.77
C GLN A 180 5.98 -17.50 4.91
N GLU A 181 6.31 -17.05 6.12
CA GLU A 181 5.42 -17.08 7.28
C GLU A 181 4.17 -16.23 7.04
N VAL A 182 4.32 -15.01 6.52
CA VAL A 182 3.19 -14.13 6.19
C VAL A 182 2.29 -14.72 5.11
N LEU A 183 2.87 -15.25 4.02
CA LEU A 183 2.09 -15.89 2.97
C LEU A 183 1.37 -17.13 3.49
N SER A 184 1.98 -17.91 4.38
CA SER A 184 1.34 -19.07 5.00
C SER A 184 0.19 -18.65 5.92
N ARG A 185 0.41 -17.66 6.78
CA ARG A 185 -0.60 -17.08 7.68
C ARG A 185 -1.82 -16.58 6.91
N ASP A 186 -1.59 -15.93 5.78
CA ASP A 186 -2.65 -15.31 4.98
C ASP A 186 -3.29 -16.31 3.97
N GLY A 187 -2.81 -17.56 3.95
CA GLY A 187 -3.34 -18.64 3.10
C GLY A 187 -2.97 -18.53 1.62
N LEU A 188 -1.82 -17.91 1.34
CA LEU A 188 -1.27 -17.65 -0.01
C LEU A 188 -0.03 -18.49 -0.34
N GLN A 189 0.29 -19.53 0.43
CA GLN A 189 1.47 -20.39 0.24
C GLN A 189 1.54 -21.03 -1.16
N THR A 190 0.39 -21.30 -1.79
CA THR A 190 0.28 -21.85 -3.16
C THR A 190 -0.15 -20.79 -4.17
N CYS A 191 -0.27 -19.53 -3.76
CA CYS A 191 -0.74 -18.45 -4.61
C CYS A 191 0.28 -18.20 -5.73
N ARG A 192 -0.21 -18.19 -6.97
CA ARG A 192 0.62 -17.88 -8.15
C ARG A 192 0.57 -16.40 -8.53
N PHE A 193 -0.01 -15.54 -7.67
CA PHE A 193 -0.23 -14.11 -7.94
C PHE A 193 -0.91 -13.85 -9.29
N LYS A 194 -1.85 -14.74 -9.63
CA LYS A 194 -2.73 -14.65 -10.80
C LYS A 194 -4.14 -14.88 -10.33
N VAL A 195 -5.07 -14.07 -10.82
CA VAL A 195 -6.51 -14.21 -10.58
C VAL A 195 -7.19 -14.36 -11.94
N PRO A 196 -7.20 -15.58 -12.53
CA PRO A 196 -7.69 -15.81 -13.89
C PRO A 196 -9.15 -15.37 -14.08
N ALA A 197 -9.99 -15.60 -13.07
CA ALA A 197 -11.39 -15.16 -13.05
C ALA A 197 -11.57 -13.66 -13.32
N LEU A 198 -10.58 -12.84 -12.92
CA LEU A 198 -10.57 -11.39 -13.15
C LEU A 198 -9.53 -10.95 -14.20
N LYS A 199 -8.89 -11.89 -14.91
CA LYS A 199 -7.81 -11.60 -15.88
C LYS A 199 -6.70 -10.73 -15.28
N LEU A 200 -6.37 -10.94 -14.00
CA LEU A 200 -5.30 -10.22 -13.31
C LEU A 200 -4.05 -11.09 -13.23
N ASN A 201 -2.90 -10.51 -13.57
CA ASN A 201 -1.60 -11.13 -13.45
C ASN A 201 -0.68 -10.14 -12.74
N VAL A 202 -0.08 -10.53 -11.62
CA VAL A 202 0.77 -9.63 -10.83
C VAL A 202 2.20 -10.14 -10.90
N PRO A 203 3.05 -9.59 -11.78
CA PRO A 203 4.44 -10.03 -11.93
C PRO A 203 5.26 -9.77 -10.66
N GLY A 204 4.91 -8.73 -9.89
CA GLY A 204 5.74 -8.26 -8.79
C GLY A 204 6.91 -7.42 -9.32
N CYS A 205 7.66 -6.84 -8.40
CA CYS A 205 8.81 -6.00 -8.67
C CYS A 205 9.72 -5.95 -7.44
N TYR A 206 10.77 -5.14 -7.51
CA TYR A 206 11.60 -4.80 -6.36
C TYR A 206 11.52 -3.32 -6.09
N ARG A 207 11.50 -2.96 -4.81
CA ARG A 207 11.50 -1.57 -4.36
C ARG A 207 12.61 -1.37 -3.33
N LYS A 208 13.37 -0.27 -3.49
CA LYS A 208 14.39 0.16 -2.53
C LYS A 208 13.75 0.39 -1.16
N ILE A 209 14.39 -0.11 -0.11
CA ILE A 209 13.86 0.02 1.26
C ILE A 209 14.15 1.41 1.86
N LEU A 210 15.11 2.13 1.29
CA LEU A 210 15.50 3.47 1.67
C LEU A 210 15.65 4.33 0.41
N LYS A 211 15.12 5.55 0.47
CA LYS A 211 15.26 6.60 -0.54
C LYS A 211 15.70 7.88 0.16
N GLN A 212 16.57 8.65 -0.48
CA GLN A 212 17.08 9.90 0.05
C GLN A 212 16.37 11.06 -0.66
N PRO A 213 15.86 12.07 0.06
CA PRO A 213 15.39 13.28 -0.58
C PRO A 213 16.55 14.04 -1.22
N HIS A 214 16.28 14.70 -2.34
CA HIS A 214 17.24 15.56 -3.05
C HIS A 214 16.96 17.03 -2.73
N ASN A 215 17.96 17.89 -2.90
CA ASN A 215 17.82 19.34 -2.79
C ASN A 215 17.11 19.85 -1.51
N LEU A 216 17.36 19.15 -0.38
CA LEU A 216 16.75 19.49 0.90
C LEU A 216 17.25 20.85 1.40
N SER A 217 16.31 21.76 1.64
CA SER A 217 16.54 23.07 2.27
C SER A 217 15.47 23.33 3.33
N TYR A 218 15.83 24.04 4.39
CA TYR A 218 14.91 24.38 5.46
C TYR A 218 15.21 25.75 6.08
N GLN A 219 14.17 26.38 6.62
CA GLN A 219 14.22 27.65 7.33
C GLN A 219 13.23 27.62 8.50
N LEU A 220 13.70 28.02 9.69
CA LEU A 220 12.84 28.27 10.84
C LEU A 220 12.36 29.72 10.77
N ILE A 221 11.06 29.90 10.90
CA ILE A 221 10.37 31.20 10.84
C ILE A 221 9.72 31.41 12.20
N GLU A 222 10.07 32.50 12.86
CA GLU A 222 9.35 32.97 14.04
C GLU A 222 8.12 33.75 13.57
N GLU A 223 6.93 33.42 14.09
CA GLU A 223 5.65 34.05 13.68
C GLU A 223 5.51 35.55 14.03
N HIS A 224 6.58 36.21 14.49
CA HIS A 224 6.61 37.67 14.66
C HIS A 224 6.69 38.46 13.34
N ASP A 225 7.02 37.79 12.21
CA ASP A 225 7.23 38.43 10.90
C ASP A 225 6.07 38.25 9.90
N ILE A 226 4.93 37.67 10.31
CA ILE A 226 3.71 37.61 9.47
C ILE A 226 2.77 38.76 9.89
N ASP A 227 2.93 39.89 9.23
CA ASP A 227 2.29 41.16 9.56
C ASP A 227 0.74 41.12 9.45
N GLY A 228 0.06 41.35 10.58
CA GLY A 228 -1.15 42.17 10.65
C GLY A 228 -2.53 41.48 10.64
N ARG A 229 -2.97 40.91 11.78
CA ARG A 229 -4.29 41.14 12.45
C ARG A 229 -4.64 40.04 13.45
N ALA A 230 -4.46 40.32 14.74
CA ALA A 230 -5.45 40.05 15.80
C ALA A 230 -4.90 40.54 17.15
N GLU A 231 -5.42 41.66 17.65
CA GLU A 231 -5.30 42.01 19.06
C GLU A 231 -6.13 41.00 19.88
N GLY A 232 -5.50 40.26 20.80
CA GLY A 232 -6.23 39.54 21.83
C GLY A 232 -5.55 38.32 22.46
N SER A 233 -4.92 38.57 23.61
CA SER A 233 -4.68 37.65 24.76
C SER A 233 -3.64 36.51 24.66
N HIS A 234 -2.54 36.70 25.42
CA HIS A 234 -1.78 35.74 26.26
C HIS A 234 -1.80 34.24 25.89
N ILE A 235 -0.68 33.69 25.39
CA ILE A 235 0.49 33.16 26.13
C ILE A 235 1.67 33.18 25.14
N ASP A 236 2.82 33.63 25.65
CA ASP A 236 4.08 33.86 24.95
C ASP A 236 4.84 32.53 24.79
N GLU A 237 4.57 31.82 23.69
CA GLU A 237 5.44 30.77 23.19
C GLU A 237 5.55 31.03 21.69
N ALA A 238 6.69 31.58 21.25
CA ALA A 238 6.91 31.91 19.85
C ALA A 238 6.61 30.68 18.99
N THR A 239 5.53 30.72 18.20
CA THR A 239 5.21 29.63 17.30
C THR A 239 6.27 29.60 16.21
N LEU A 240 7.17 28.63 16.33
CA LEU A 240 8.20 28.37 15.33
C LEU A 240 7.57 27.55 14.20
N SER A 241 7.54 28.13 13.01
CA SER A 241 7.16 27.45 11.78
C SER A 241 8.41 26.93 11.06
N LEU A 242 8.36 25.69 10.54
CA LEU A 242 9.43 25.13 9.72
C LEU A 242 9.02 25.16 8.24
N LEU A 243 9.68 26.00 7.46
CA LEU A 243 9.64 25.94 6.00
C LEU A 243 10.65 24.90 5.52
N ILE A 244 10.22 23.92 4.73
CA ILE A 244 11.06 22.85 4.20
C ILE A 244 10.76 22.62 2.71
N SER A 245 11.81 22.43 1.91
CA SER A 245 11.72 22.11 0.49
C SER A 245 12.66 20.96 0.17
N PHE A 246 12.20 19.99 -0.60
CA PHE A 246 12.99 18.85 -1.07
C PHE A 246 12.35 18.23 -2.30
N ASP A 247 13.16 17.57 -3.12
CA ASP A 247 12.73 16.78 -4.24
C ASP A 247 12.69 15.29 -3.85
N LEU A 248 11.73 14.57 -4.40
CA LEU A 248 11.60 13.13 -4.20
C LEU A 248 11.49 12.44 -5.55
N ASP A 249 12.12 11.27 -5.65
CA ASP A 249 11.88 10.35 -6.75
C ASP A 249 10.41 9.98 -6.82
N ALA A 250 9.97 9.59 -8.01
CA ALA A 250 8.61 9.12 -8.19
C ALA A 250 8.31 7.90 -7.26
N SER A 251 7.03 7.72 -6.91
CA SER A 251 6.54 6.76 -5.90
C SER A 251 7.13 6.88 -4.48
N CYS A 252 7.78 8.01 -4.18
CA CYS A 252 8.04 8.44 -2.81
C CYS A 252 6.93 9.39 -2.33
N TYR A 253 6.64 9.35 -1.04
CA TYR A 253 5.55 10.12 -0.44
C TYR A 253 6.14 11.18 0.48
N ALA A 254 5.83 12.46 0.22
CA ALA A 254 6.27 13.57 1.08
C ALA A 254 5.89 13.36 2.55
N THR A 255 4.70 12.80 2.81
CA THR A 255 4.24 12.47 4.15
C THR A 255 5.14 11.46 4.87
N VAL A 256 5.76 10.52 4.15
CA VAL A 256 6.70 9.54 4.74
C VAL A 256 8.01 10.23 5.11
N CYS A 257 8.52 11.13 4.26
CA CYS A 257 9.70 11.94 4.57
C CYS A 257 9.44 12.86 5.77
N LEU A 258 8.31 13.58 5.78
CA LEU A 258 7.92 14.46 6.87
C LEU A 258 7.71 13.71 8.18
N ARG A 259 7.10 12.51 8.15
CA ARG A 259 6.97 11.65 9.33
C ARG A 259 8.35 11.31 9.92
N GLU A 260 9.33 11.02 9.07
CA GLU A 260 10.69 10.71 9.53
C GLU A 260 11.40 11.93 10.12
N ILE A 261 11.18 13.13 9.58
CA ILE A 261 11.72 14.39 10.11
C ILE A 261 11.06 14.76 11.44
N MET A 262 9.74 14.65 11.52
CA MET A 262 8.95 15.08 12.68
C MET A 262 8.85 14.02 13.78
N LYS A 263 9.18 12.76 13.47
CA LYS A 263 9.03 11.60 14.37
C LYS A 263 7.61 11.46 14.95
N HIS A 264 6.60 11.82 14.17
CA HIS A 264 5.20 11.86 14.59
C HIS A 264 4.27 11.25 13.54
N ASP A 265 3.28 10.45 13.96
CA ASP A 265 2.26 9.86 13.10
C ASP A 265 1.11 10.83 12.81
N PHE A 266 0.62 10.89 11.57
CA PHE A 266 -0.52 11.73 11.16
C PHE A 266 -1.83 10.94 11.10
#